data_AF-A0A365XWC5-F1
#
_entry.id   AF-A0A365XWC5-F1
#
_cell.length_a   1.000
_cell.length_b   1.000
_cell.length_c   1.000
_cell.angle_alpha   90.00
_cell.angle_beta   90.00
_cell.angle_gamma   90.00
#
_symmetry.space_group_name_H-M   'P 1'
#
loop_
_entity.id
_entity.type
_entity.pdbx_description
1 polymer ?
#
loop_
_entity_poly.entity_id
_entity_poly.type
_entity_poly.pdbx_seq_one_letter_code
_entity_poly.pdbx_strand_id
1 'polypeptide(L)'
;MESKNWYLKPNVVIEPLIGRWYAWSHLISPATAAMNVVGRHLKIMTSYIQAPQVHAAAVMNPQMLGGPFMDYKEPRVESIRKLKEDTLRNQADLVQLAEAITELDKMLKANAKGFSLETLYEKVPEILKGYVELVYDLNNNPSFRVFESLLYKSKFYNKDSQSIALWITNNDERPFCLSTARLDTPDVLHLSIPLDHPGIDALSKMKRTAGSIDEIAAILGVEEKDRSLFNTFFTQEEHPAYKKYDGDNVRMRYFGHACILIETKEVSILVDPLISYYGYESSIEHFSDIDIPDEIDYVLITHNHQDHILFETLLPLRHKIKNIIVPRTTSGALQDPNIKLAFNKIGFKNVIEMDEMEELTFGGCTITGLPFTGEHCDLNVKAKTCYHVAAGRFTFLFVADSRVLEAKLYEHIQRVTGDVDVIFLGMECDGAPLTWLYGPLLTEELSRDKDQSRRLAGCNAEKGLHLVDIFHPKEVYVYAMGMEPWLEFISTIRYTEESRPIVQSNLLVAECINRGITAERLFGEKEILYQYEEKLV
;
A
#
# COMPACT_ATOMS: atom_id res chain seq x y z
N MET A 1 5.31 38.21 23.93
CA MET A 1 5.51 36.79 24.31
C MET A 1 6.38 36.20 23.21
N GLU A 2 7.58 35.73 23.53
CA GLU A 2 8.38 34.98 22.56
C GLU A 2 7.55 33.78 22.10
N SER A 3 7.25 33.69 20.80
CA SER A 3 6.57 32.53 20.24
C SER A 3 7.48 31.33 20.47
N LYS A 4 7.10 30.48 21.41
CA LYS A 4 7.80 29.23 21.65
C LYS A 4 7.68 28.39 20.39
N ASN A 5 8.82 28.07 19.78
CA ASN A 5 8.92 27.21 18.61
C ASN A 5 8.63 25.76 19.03
N TRP A 6 7.66 25.10 18.39
CA TRP A 6 7.29 23.71 18.67
C TRP A 6 7.47 22.84 17.43
N TYR A 7 7.94 21.61 17.63
CA TYR A 7 8.03 20.56 16.63
C TYR A 7 6.95 19.50 16.89
N LEU A 8 6.47 18.85 15.84
CA LEU A 8 5.70 17.62 15.98
C LEU A 8 6.66 16.51 16.40
N LYS A 9 6.31 15.76 17.44
CA LYS A 9 7.13 14.62 17.84
C LYS A 9 7.21 13.58 16.69
N PRO A 10 8.39 12.99 16.45
CA PRO A 10 8.63 12.08 15.33
C PRO A 10 7.74 10.84 15.40
N ASN A 11 7.51 10.31 16.61
CA ASN A 11 6.68 9.15 16.88
C ASN A 11 5.17 9.43 16.96
N VAL A 12 4.70 10.59 16.48
CA VAL A 12 3.27 10.82 16.25
C VAL A 12 2.85 10.12 14.97
N VAL A 13 1.93 9.17 15.12
CA VAL A 13 1.27 8.48 14.04
C VAL A 13 0.12 9.35 13.52
N ILE A 14 0.06 9.50 12.20
CA ILE A 14 -1.07 10.12 11.50
C ILE A 14 -1.82 9.00 10.76
N GLU A 15 -2.68 8.30 11.48
CA GLU A 15 -3.38 7.12 10.97
C GLU A 15 -4.59 7.54 10.13
N PRO A 16 -4.61 7.29 8.81
CA PRO A 16 -5.75 7.65 7.96
C PRO A 16 -6.86 6.62 8.10
N LEU A 17 -8.11 7.09 8.13
CA LEU A 17 -9.28 6.26 8.36
C LEU A 17 -10.40 6.55 7.35
N ILE A 18 -11.17 5.50 7.01
CA ILE A 18 -12.44 5.60 6.30
C ILE A 18 -13.51 4.85 7.09
N GLY A 19 -14.50 5.56 7.61
CA GLY A 19 -15.55 5.00 8.45
C GLY A 19 -15.00 4.34 9.72
N ARG A 20 -13.92 4.89 10.29
CA ARG A 20 -13.15 4.33 11.43
C ARG A 20 -12.35 3.06 11.13
N TRP A 21 -12.18 2.67 9.87
CA TRP A 21 -11.28 1.57 9.47
C TRP A 21 -10.00 2.12 8.89
N TYR A 22 -8.88 1.43 9.09
CA TYR A 22 -7.58 1.78 8.52
C TYR A 22 -7.71 2.00 7.00
N ALA A 23 -7.33 3.18 6.52
CA ALA A 23 -7.51 3.55 5.13
C ALA A 23 -6.43 2.90 4.25
N TRP A 24 -6.88 2.20 3.21
CA TRP A 24 -6.04 1.65 2.14
C TRP A 24 -6.74 1.88 0.79
N SER A 25 -6.03 1.65 -0.31
CA SER A 25 -6.44 2.05 -1.66
C SER A 25 -7.86 1.62 -2.06
N HIS A 26 -8.25 0.37 -1.77
CA HIS A 26 -9.59 -0.13 -2.08
C HIS A 26 -10.73 0.48 -1.25
N LEU A 27 -10.42 1.28 -0.22
CA LEU A 27 -11.41 2.09 0.49
C LEU A 27 -11.53 3.52 -0.06
N ILE A 28 -10.59 3.96 -0.91
CA ILE A 28 -10.67 5.26 -1.59
C ILE A 28 -11.60 5.19 -2.79
N SER A 29 -11.45 4.14 -3.61
CA SER A 29 -12.25 3.94 -4.83
C SER A 29 -13.68 3.52 -4.49
N PRO A 30 -14.72 4.27 -4.92
CA PRO A 30 -16.08 4.09 -4.40
C PRO A 30 -16.69 2.69 -4.61
N ALA A 31 -16.44 2.05 -5.76
CA ALA A 31 -16.99 0.73 -6.05
C ALA A 31 -16.37 -0.36 -5.17
N THR A 32 -15.04 -0.37 -5.01
CA THR A 32 -14.34 -1.30 -4.12
C THR A 32 -14.59 -0.98 -2.66
N ALA A 33 -14.76 0.30 -2.30
CA ALA A 33 -15.12 0.73 -0.96
C ALA A 33 -16.50 0.19 -0.57
N ALA A 34 -17.50 0.31 -1.44
CA ALA A 34 -18.83 -0.26 -1.25
C ALA A 34 -18.77 -1.76 -0.95
N MET A 35 -18.03 -2.51 -1.77
CA MET A 35 -17.88 -3.96 -1.63
C MET A 35 -17.14 -4.33 -0.34
N ASN A 36 -16.12 -3.58 0.09
CA ASN A 36 -15.44 -3.82 1.38
C ASN A 36 -16.29 -3.43 2.59
N VAL A 37 -17.04 -2.33 2.54
CA VAL A 37 -17.94 -1.92 3.62
C VAL A 37 -18.94 -3.03 3.93
N VAL A 38 -19.60 -3.57 2.89
CA VAL A 38 -20.60 -4.63 3.05
C VAL A 38 -19.94 -6.00 3.27
N GLY A 39 -18.99 -6.36 2.40
CA GLY A 39 -18.38 -7.69 2.34
C GLY A 39 -17.33 -7.97 3.40
N ARG A 40 -16.74 -6.94 4.02
CA ARG A 40 -15.71 -7.04 5.07
C ARG A 40 -16.18 -6.40 6.37
N HIS A 41 -16.34 -5.07 6.41
CA HIS A 41 -16.52 -4.33 7.66
C HIS A 41 -17.82 -4.70 8.41
N LEU A 42 -18.97 -4.66 7.72
CA LEU A 42 -20.26 -5.03 8.32
C LEU A 42 -20.30 -6.49 8.77
N LYS A 43 -19.65 -7.40 8.02
CA LYS A 43 -19.55 -8.82 8.40
C LYS A 43 -18.69 -9.02 9.65
N ILE A 44 -17.50 -8.40 9.71
CA ILE A 44 -16.63 -8.46 10.88
C ILE A 44 -17.34 -7.89 12.12
N MET A 45 -17.97 -6.72 12.00
CA MET A 45 -18.74 -6.13 13.12
C MET A 45 -19.88 -7.04 13.58
N THR A 46 -20.60 -7.65 12.64
CA THR A 46 -21.70 -8.57 12.97
C THR A 46 -21.19 -9.82 13.70
N SER A 47 -20.10 -10.41 13.22
CA SER A 47 -19.44 -11.55 13.86
C SER A 47 -18.98 -11.20 15.28
N TYR A 48 -18.32 -10.05 15.45
CA TYR A 48 -17.82 -9.61 16.75
C TYR A 48 -18.95 -9.37 17.76
N ILE A 49 -20.05 -8.75 17.35
CA ILE A 49 -21.22 -8.51 18.22
C ILE A 49 -21.85 -9.83 18.69
N GLN A 50 -21.86 -10.85 17.82
CA GLN A 50 -22.45 -12.15 18.13
C GLN A 50 -21.54 -13.01 19.03
N ALA A 51 -20.22 -12.95 18.83
CA ALA A 51 -19.27 -13.83 19.49
C ALA A 51 -17.94 -13.13 19.84
N PRO A 52 -17.93 -12.11 20.72
CA PRO A 52 -16.72 -11.35 21.05
C PRO A 52 -15.61 -12.23 21.65
N GLN A 53 -15.97 -13.29 22.38
CA GLN A 53 -15.03 -14.27 22.93
C GLN A 53 -14.30 -15.08 21.86
N VAL A 54 -14.93 -15.33 20.70
CA VAL A 54 -14.28 -16.06 19.58
C VAL A 54 -13.22 -15.16 18.95
N HIS A 55 -13.52 -13.88 18.79
CA HIS A 55 -12.55 -12.89 18.32
C HIS A 55 -11.37 -12.78 19.27
N ALA A 56 -11.62 -12.63 20.58
CA ALA A 56 -10.58 -12.60 21.60
C ALA A 56 -9.71 -13.87 21.59
N ALA A 57 -10.30 -15.06 21.44
CA ALA A 57 -9.54 -16.31 21.34
C ALA A 57 -8.74 -16.41 20.04
N ALA A 58 -9.28 -15.90 18.92
CA ALA A 58 -8.62 -15.94 17.63
C ALA A 58 -7.39 -15.04 17.57
N VAL A 59 -7.46 -13.81 18.11
CA VAL A 59 -6.31 -12.89 18.12
C VAL A 59 -5.16 -13.37 19.02
N MET A 60 -5.45 -14.23 20.00
CA MET A 60 -4.43 -14.89 20.82
C MET A 60 -3.74 -16.06 20.12
N ASN A 61 -4.26 -16.53 18.98
CA ASN A 61 -3.67 -17.61 18.20
C ASN A 61 -2.84 -17.01 17.04
N PRO A 62 -1.50 -17.16 17.05
CA PRO A 62 -0.65 -16.64 15.98
C PRO A 62 -1.04 -17.09 14.56
N GLN A 63 -1.64 -18.29 14.41
CA GLN A 63 -2.08 -18.81 13.11
C GLN A 63 -3.34 -18.12 12.55
N MET A 64 -4.07 -17.41 13.40
CA MET A 64 -5.32 -16.72 13.05
C MET A 64 -5.13 -15.20 12.98
N LEU A 65 -3.95 -14.69 13.35
CA LEU A 65 -3.59 -13.30 13.14
C LEU A 65 -3.69 -12.95 11.66
N GLY A 66 -4.05 -11.70 11.41
CA GLY A 66 -4.40 -11.22 10.08
C GLY A 66 -5.88 -11.41 9.83
N GLY A 67 -6.48 -12.53 10.28
CA GLY A 67 -7.89 -12.92 10.04
C GLY A 67 -8.97 -11.87 10.32
N PRO A 68 -10.25 -12.14 9.97
CA PRO A 68 -11.37 -11.20 10.12
C PRO A 68 -11.85 -11.04 11.59
N PHE A 69 -10.90 -10.84 12.51
CA PHE A 69 -11.11 -10.77 13.94
C PHE A 69 -10.70 -9.40 14.47
N MET A 70 -11.64 -8.68 15.07
CA MET A 70 -11.34 -7.47 15.85
C MET A 70 -10.49 -7.78 17.08
N ASP A 71 -9.44 -6.99 17.28
CA ASP A 71 -8.50 -7.08 18.39
C ASP A 71 -8.71 -5.91 19.37
N TYR A 72 -9.39 -6.18 20.49
CA TYR A 72 -9.53 -5.23 21.60
C TYR A 72 -9.15 -5.91 22.91
N LYS A 73 -8.38 -5.19 23.75
CA LYS A 73 -7.97 -5.67 25.08
C LYS A 73 -9.16 -6.01 25.99
N GLU A 74 -10.24 -5.24 25.88
CA GLU A 74 -11.48 -5.47 26.61
C GLU A 74 -12.66 -5.53 25.62
N PRO A 75 -13.74 -6.28 25.92
CA PRO A 75 -14.91 -6.33 25.04
C PRO A 75 -15.54 -4.96 24.80
N ARG A 76 -15.68 -4.56 23.52
CA ARG A 76 -16.23 -3.27 23.08
C ARG A 76 -17.57 -3.41 22.32
N VAL A 77 -18.38 -4.41 22.66
CA VAL A 77 -19.59 -4.79 21.90
C VAL A 77 -20.54 -3.63 21.63
N GLU A 78 -20.83 -2.80 22.63
CA GLU A 78 -21.77 -1.68 22.47
C GLU A 78 -21.20 -0.57 21.57
N SER A 79 -19.90 -0.27 21.69
CA SER A 79 -19.22 0.67 20.78
C SER A 79 -19.28 0.18 19.34
N ILE A 80 -19.10 -1.13 19.11
CA ILE A 80 -19.18 -1.74 17.77
C ILE A 80 -20.61 -1.79 17.25
N ARG A 81 -21.60 -2.03 18.11
CA ARG A 81 -23.02 -1.93 17.73
C ARG A 81 -23.36 -0.53 17.23
N LYS A 82 -22.97 0.48 18.00
CA LYS A 82 -23.14 1.88 17.59
C LYS A 82 -22.42 2.20 16.28
N LEU A 83 -21.15 1.78 16.14
CA LEU A 83 -20.40 1.98 14.91
C LEU A 83 -21.07 1.32 13.70
N LYS A 84 -21.62 0.12 13.87
CA LYS A 84 -22.38 -0.58 12.81
C LYS A 84 -23.63 0.21 12.41
N GLU A 85 -24.40 0.71 13.38
CA GLU A 85 -25.58 1.55 13.12
C GLU A 85 -25.20 2.85 12.41
N ASP A 86 -24.14 3.51 12.87
CA ASP A 86 -23.61 4.72 12.26
C ASP A 86 -23.10 4.45 10.83
N THR A 87 -22.47 3.30 10.59
CA THR A 87 -22.02 2.87 9.25
C THR A 87 -23.21 2.69 8.30
N LEU A 88 -24.25 1.97 8.74
CA LEU A 88 -25.46 1.75 7.94
C LEU A 88 -26.17 3.06 7.58
N ARG A 89 -26.13 4.06 8.48
CA ARG A 89 -26.72 5.37 8.24
C ARG A 89 -25.85 6.26 7.36
N ASN A 90 -24.57 6.42 7.70
CA ASN A 90 -23.66 7.38 7.09
C ASN A 90 -23.07 6.88 5.75
N GLN A 91 -23.11 5.56 5.50
CA GLN A 91 -22.64 4.94 4.26
C GLN A 91 -23.78 4.21 3.52
N ALA A 92 -25.03 4.62 3.73
CA ALA A 92 -26.20 4.03 3.10
C ALA A 92 -26.11 3.95 1.57
N ASP A 93 -25.53 4.98 0.93
CA ASP A 93 -25.31 4.99 -0.52
C ASP A 93 -24.30 3.93 -0.99
N LEU A 94 -23.24 3.67 -0.20
CA LEU A 94 -22.27 2.62 -0.51
C LEU A 94 -22.87 1.22 -0.31
N VAL A 95 -23.72 1.04 0.70
CA VAL A 95 -24.46 -0.21 0.91
C VAL A 95 -25.35 -0.51 -0.29
N GLN A 96 -26.13 0.48 -0.75
CA GLN A 96 -26.96 0.35 -1.96
C GLN A 96 -26.12 0.11 -3.22
N LEU A 97 -24.95 0.74 -3.33
CA LEU A 97 -24.04 0.53 -4.46
C LEU A 97 -23.52 -0.92 -4.52
N ALA A 98 -23.13 -1.51 -3.39
CA ALA A 98 -22.66 -2.89 -3.33
C ALA A 98 -23.77 -3.90 -3.71
N GLU A 99 -25.00 -3.66 -3.25
CA GLU A 99 -26.18 -4.45 -3.62
C GLU A 99 -26.44 -4.36 -5.13
N ALA A 100 -26.41 -3.16 -5.70
CA ALA A 100 -26.59 -2.93 -7.13
C ALA A 100 -25.49 -3.55 -7.98
N ILE A 101 -24.22 -3.53 -7.54
CA ILE A 101 -23.12 -4.21 -8.24
C ILE A 101 -23.38 -5.73 -8.28
N THR A 102 -23.82 -6.31 -7.17
CA THR A 102 -24.16 -7.73 -7.09
C THR A 102 -25.38 -8.08 -7.95
N GLU A 103 -26.39 -7.21 -7.98
CA GLU A 103 -27.58 -7.36 -8.83
C GLU A 103 -27.21 -7.26 -10.32
N LEU A 104 -26.35 -6.31 -10.68
CA LEU A 104 -25.87 -6.13 -12.06
C LEU A 104 -25.15 -7.39 -12.57
N ASP A 105 -24.24 -7.95 -11.78
CA ASP A 105 -23.53 -9.18 -12.13
C ASP A 105 -24.49 -10.37 -12.34
N LYS A 106 -25.45 -10.55 -11.41
CA LYS A 106 -26.50 -11.58 -11.53
C LYS A 106 -27.37 -11.36 -12.78
N MET A 107 -27.76 -10.12 -13.06
CA MET A 107 -28.56 -9.76 -14.24
C MET A 107 -27.81 -10.11 -15.52
N LEU A 108 -26.52 -9.77 -15.61
CA LEU A 108 -25.68 -10.10 -16.76
C LEU A 108 -25.57 -11.61 -16.96
N LYS A 109 -25.21 -12.38 -15.93
CA LYS A 109 -25.11 -13.85 -16.02
C LYS A 109 -26.42 -14.49 -16.50
N ALA A 110 -27.55 -13.99 -16.04
CA ALA A 110 -28.87 -14.50 -16.40
C ALA A 110 -29.27 -14.16 -17.84
N ASN A 111 -28.98 -12.96 -18.34
CA ASN A 111 -29.56 -12.43 -19.58
C ASN A 111 -28.58 -12.32 -20.76
N ALA A 112 -27.29 -12.17 -20.50
CA ALA A 112 -26.28 -11.93 -21.51
C ALA A 112 -25.83 -13.27 -22.14
N LYS A 113 -26.49 -13.69 -23.23
CA LYS A 113 -26.29 -14.99 -23.90
C LYS A 113 -25.54 -14.95 -25.25
N GLY A 114 -24.71 -13.93 -25.47
CA GLY A 114 -23.91 -13.74 -26.69
C GLY A 114 -24.54 -12.84 -27.75
N PHE A 115 -25.74 -12.32 -27.49
CA PHE A 115 -26.40 -11.30 -28.32
C PHE A 115 -25.98 -9.89 -27.88
N SER A 116 -26.38 -8.86 -28.65
CA SER A 116 -26.12 -7.46 -28.24
C SER A 116 -26.60 -7.17 -26.82
N LEU A 117 -25.78 -6.43 -26.06
CA LEU A 117 -26.05 -6.04 -24.67
C LEU A 117 -26.89 -4.75 -24.57
N GLU A 118 -27.18 -4.08 -25.69
CA GLU A 118 -27.86 -2.77 -25.71
C GLU A 118 -29.19 -2.78 -24.95
N THR A 119 -30.03 -3.80 -25.17
CA THR A 119 -31.34 -3.91 -24.51
C THR A 119 -31.22 -4.21 -23.00
N LEU A 120 -30.06 -4.70 -22.54
CA LEU A 120 -29.83 -4.96 -21.12
C LEU A 120 -29.55 -3.69 -20.32
N TYR A 121 -29.23 -2.57 -20.97
CA TYR A 121 -29.09 -1.28 -20.27
C TYR A 121 -30.40 -0.83 -19.60
N GLU A 122 -31.56 -1.23 -20.12
CA GLU A 122 -32.87 -0.99 -19.47
C GLU A 122 -33.00 -1.73 -18.13
N LYS A 123 -32.29 -2.85 -17.98
CA LYS A 123 -32.27 -3.72 -16.79
C LYS A 123 -31.12 -3.42 -15.83
N VAL A 124 -30.21 -2.51 -16.17
CA VAL A 124 -29.16 -2.07 -15.25
C VAL A 124 -29.82 -1.45 -14.01
N PRO A 125 -29.40 -1.82 -12.78
CA PRO A 125 -29.94 -1.22 -11.56
C PRO A 125 -29.91 0.30 -11.62
N GLU A 126 -30.99 0.96 -11.23
CA GLU A 126 -31.19 2.40 -11.45
C GLU A 126 -30.01 3.25 -10.95
N ILE A 127 -29.45 2.89 -9.80
CA ILE A 127 -28.33 3.58 -9.17
C ILE A 127 -27.01 3.47 -9.96
N LEU A 128 -26.88 2.48 -10.85
CA LEU A 128 -25.72 2.25 -11.71
C LEU A 128 -25.92 2.76 -13.15
N LYS A 129 -27.13 3.20 -13.53
CA LYS A 129 -27.37 3.72 -14.88
C LYS A 129 -26.49 4.93 -15.15
N GLY A 130 -25.74 4.86 -16.27
CA GLY A 130 -24.77 5.89 -16.65
C GLY A 130 -23.38 5.79 -15.97
N TYR A 131 -23.20 4.84 -15.04
CA TYR A 131 -21.91 4.60 -14.37
C TYR A 131 -21.19 3.33 -14.84
N VAL A 132 -21.80 2.54 -15.72
CA VAL A 132 -21.24 1.27 -16.19
C VAL A 132 -21.31 1.13 -17.71
N GLU A 133 -20.39 0.35 -18.26
CA GLU A 133 -20.49 -0.20 -19.62
C GLU A 133 -20.53 -1.73 -19.52
N LEU A 134 -21.53 -2.33 -20.17
CA LEU A 134 -21.68 -3.78 -20.27
C LEU A 134 -20.83 -4.31 -21.43
N VAL A 135 -20.07 -5.38 -21.20
CA VAL A 135 -19.11 -5.91 -22.18
C VAL A 135 -19.13 -7.44 -22.24
N TYR A 136 -18.59 -7.98 -23.34
CA TYR A 136 -18.15 -9.36 -23.45
C TYR A 136 -16.64 -9.43 -23.54
N ASP A 137 -16.04 -10.50 -23.01
CA ASP A 137 -14.70 -10.90 -23.42
C ASP A 137 -14.72 -11.61 -24.80
N LEU A 138 -13.55 -12.00 -25.31
CA LEU A 138 -13.42 -12.70 -26.60
C LEU A 138 -14.02 -14.12 -26.60
N ASN A 139 -14.39 -14.66 -25.44
CA ASN A 139 -15.05 -15.96 -25.28
C ASN A 139 -16.56 -15.82 -25.04
N ASN A 140 -17.12 -14.61 -25.16
CA ASN A 140 -18.52 -14.28 -24.86
C ASN A 140 -18.91 -14.43 -23.38
N ASN A 141 -17.95 -14.34 -22.44
CA ASN A 141 -18.28 -14.20 -21.03
C ASN A 141 -18.70 -12.76 -20.73
N PRO A 142 -19.91 -12.53 -20.18
CA PRO A 142 -20.38 -11.18 -19.91
C PRO A 142 -19.67 -10.59 -18.68
N SER A 143 -19.42 -9.28 -18.74
CA SER A 143 -18.88 -8.50 -17.63
C SER A 143 -19.35 -7.05 -17.74
N PHE A 144 -18.85 -6.20 -16.86
CA PHE A 144 -19.03 -4.76 -16.92
C PHE A 144 -17.76 -4.06 -16.49
N ARG A 145 -17.57 -2.83 -16.97
CA ARG A 145 -16.62 -1.89 -16.38
C ARG A 145 -17.34 -0.70 -15.78
N VAL A 146 -16.69 -0.07 -14.82
CA VAL A 146 -17.18 1.09 -14.09
C VAL A 146 -16.48 2.36 -14.58
N PHE A 147 -17.25 3.43 -14.81
CA PHE A 147 -16.72 4.77 -15.04
C PHE A 147 -16.29 5.40 -13.70
N GLU A 148 -15.15 4.94 -13.19
CA GLU A 148 -14.66 5.29 -11.84
C GLU A 148 -14.55 6.80 -11.60
N SER A 149 -14.12 7.56 -12.61
CA SER A 149 -14.03 9.03 -12.54
C SER A 149 -15.38 9.73 -12.29
N LEU A 150 -16.49 9.13 -12.73
CA LEU A 150 -17.84 9.61 -12.46
C LEU A 150 -18.28 9.23 -11.04
N LEU A 151 -17.96 8.01 -10.56
CA LEU A 151 -18.24 7.63 -9.17
C LEU A 151 -17.51 8.54 -8.17
N TYR A 152 -16.27 8.92 -8.46
CA TYR A 152 -15.53 9.89 -7.65
C TYR A 152 -16.11 11.31 -7.63
N LYS A 153 -17.05 11.61 -8.52
CA LYS A 153 -17.74 12.91 -8.62
C LYS A 153 -19.21 12.82 -8.21
N SER A 154 -19.66 11.65 -7.75
CA SER A 154 -21.02 11.43 -7.31
C SER A 154 -21.09 11.26 -5.79
N LYS A 155 -22.30 11.01 -5.28
CA LYS A 155 -22.57 10.76 -3.85
C LYS A 155 -21.83 9.56 -3.26
N PHE A 156 -21.30 8.65 -4.10
CA PHE A 156 -20.60 7.45 -3.63
C PHE A 156 -19.19 7.76 -3.10
N TYR A 157 -18.59 8.89 -3.48
CA TYR A 157 -17.34 9.33 -2.88
C TYR A 157 -17.61 10.32 -1.72
N ASN A 158 -17.86 9.78 -0.54
CA ASN A 158 -18.19 10.56 0.65
C ASN A 158 -16.93 10.94 1.46
N LYS A 159 -16.50 12.19 1.34
CA LYS A 159 -15.38 12.74 2.12
C LYS A 159 -15.67 12.85 3.62
N ASP A 160 -16.92 12.98 4.02
CA ASP A 160 -17.29 13.08 5.45
C ASP A 160 -17.07 11.76 6.21
N SER A 161 -16.87 10.67 5.48
CA SER A 161 -16.47 9.38 6.05
C SER A 161 -14.97 9.25 6.31
N GLN A 162 -14.16 10.19 5.81
CA GLN A 162 -12.72 10.22 6.02
C GLN A 162 -12.38 10.93 7.32
N SER A 163 -11.32 10.46 7.97
CA SER A 163 -10.77 11.07 9.17
C SER A 163 -9.31 10.68 9.33
N ILE A 164 -8.62 11.33 10.26
CA ILE A 164 -7.33 10.85 10.77
C ILE A 164 -7.43 10.59 12.27
N ALA A 165 -6.63 9.66 12.77
CA ALA A 165 -6.37 9.47 14.19
C ALA A 165 -4.92 9.83 14.50
N LEU A 166 -4.72 10.74 15.45
CA LEU A 166 -3.41 11.14 15.96
C LEU A 166 -3.15 10.46 17.29
N TRP A 167 -2.00 9.83 17.42
CA TRP A 167 -1.57 9.15 18.64
C TRP A 167 -0.05 8.94 18.64
N ILE A 168 0.52 8.61 19.79
CA ILE A 168 1.96 8.40 19.95
C ILE A 168 2.27 6.91 19.96
N THR A 169 3.16 6.46 19.10
CA THR A 169 3.76 5.12 19.22
C THR A 169 5.04 5.17 20.06
N ASN A 170 5.32 4.12 20.83
CA ASN A 170 6.55 4.01 21.64
C ASN A 170 7.29 2.69 21.39
N ASN A 171 6.93 2.00 20.31
CA ASN A 171 7.54 0.76 19.85
C ASN A 171 7.27 0.59 18.35
N ASP A 172 7.96 -0.36 17.74
CA ASP A 172 7.71 -0.76 16.35
C ASP A 172 6.47 -1.65 16.22
N GLU A 173 6.29 -2.58 17.17
CA GLU A 173 5.22 -3.57 17.11
C GLU A 173 3.84 -2.95 17.37
N ARG A 174 2.97 -3.08 16.38
CA ARG A 174 1.61 -2.56 16.41
C ARG A 174 0.61 -3.68 16.09
N PRO A 175 -0.55 -3.74 16.78
CA PRO A 175 -1.58 -4.74 16.49
C PRO A 175 -2.10 -4.63 15.06
N PHE A 176 -2.50 -5.77 14.48
CA PHE A 176 -3.06 -5.83 13.15
C PHE A 176 -4.31 -4.95 12.99
N CYS A 177 -4.30 -4.02 12.02
CA CYS A 177 -5.28 -2.94 11.94
C CYS A 177 -6.38 -3.16 10.89
N LEU A 178 -6.20 -4.05 9.91
CA LEU A 178 -7.12 -4.16 8.77
C LEU A 178 -8.44 -4.89 9.11
N SER A 179 -8.52 -5.52 10.28
CA SER A 179 -9.73 -6.20 10.79
C SER A 179 -10.33 -5.54 12.04
N THR A 180 -9.74 -4.44 12.50
CA THR A 180 -10.13 -3.77 13.77
C THR A 180 -10.44 -2.30 13.52
N ALA A 181 -11.65 -1.86 13.90
CA ALA A 181 -12.02 -0.47 13.78
C ALA A 181 -11.30 0.39 14.84
N ARG A 182 -10.85 1.60 14.46
CA ARG A 182 -10.25 2.56 15.38
C ARG A 182 -11.32 3.27 16.20
N LEU A 183 -11.60 2.73 17.39
CA LEU A 183 -12.54 3.33 18.35
C LEU A 183 -11.91 4.49 19.12
N ASP A 184 -12.77 5.25 19.82
CA ASP A 184 -12.33 6.30 20.72
C ASP A 184 -11.63 5.67 21.95
N THR A 185 -10.43 6.19 22.26
CA THR A 185 -9.64 5.90 23.45
C THR A 185 -9.01 7.21 23.97
N PRO A 186 -8.66 7.31 25.26
CA PRO A 186 -8.20 8.57 25.86
C PRO A 186 -6.92 9.17 25.27
N ASP A 187 -6.11 8.32 24.64
CA ASP A 187 -4.79 8.61 24.07
C ASP A 187 -4.81 8.84 22.55
N VAL A 188 -5.98 8.77 21.93
CA VAL A 188 -6.16 8.91 20.47
C VAL A 188 -7.07 10.08 20.17
N LEU A 189 -6.55 11.05 19.42
CA LEU A 189 -7.32 12.18 18.93
C LEU A 189 -7.85 11.89 17.52
N HIS A 190 -9.17 11.81 17.39
CA HIS A 190 -9.83 11.66 16.09
C HIS A 190 -10.20 13.02 15.50
N LEU A 191 -9.73 13.28 14.28
CA LEU A 191 -10.05 14.50 13.53
C LEU A 191 -10.86 14.15 12.29
N SER A 192 -12.09 14.65 12.20
CA SER A 192 -13.01 14.42 11.08
C SER A 192 -12.69 15.34 9.92
N ILE A 193 -11.56 15.11 9.26
CA ILE A 193 -11.07 15.86 8.11
C ILE A 193 -10.81 14.91 6.93
N PRO A 194 -11.00 15.37 5.69
CA PRO A 194 -10.70 14.55 4.52
C PRO A 194 -9.20 14.31 4.38
N LEU A 195 -8.83 13.21 3.71
CA LEU A 195 -7.42 12.84 3.53
C LEU A 195 -6.66 13.83 2.64
N ASP A 196 -7.35 14.64 1.82
CA ASP A 196 -6.76 15.73 1.05
C ASP A 196 -6.68 17.08 1.80
N HIS A 197 -6.97 17.09 3.11
CA HIS A 197 -6.94 18.30 3.92
C HIS A 197 -5.51 18.86 4.04
N PRO A 198 -5.28 20.16 3.76
CA PRO A 198 -3.93 20.75 3.76
C PRO A 198 -3.30 20.81 5.16
N GLY A 199 -4.12 20.73 6.21
CA GLY A 199 -3.64 20.64 7.59
C GLY A 199 -2.79 19.41 7.88
N ILE A 200 -2.97 18.31 7.14
CA ILE A 200 -2.12 17.12 7.27
C ILE A 200 -0.68 17.49 6.85
N ASP A 201 -0.52 18.15 5.71
CA ASP A 201 0.79 18.60 5.23
C ASP A 201 1.42 19.62 6.18
N ALA A 202 0.61 20.56 6.69
CA ALA A 202 1.09 21.58 7.62
C ALA A 202 1.56 20.97 8.95
N LEU A 203 0.81 20.00 9.50
CA LEU A 203 1.19 19.24 10.68
C LEU A 203 2.48 18.43 10.43
N SER A 204 2.58 17.72 9.31
CA SER A 204 3.74 16.89 8.99
C SER A 204 5.02 17.71 8.76
N LYS A 205 4.92 18.93 8.19
CA LYS A 205 6.05 19.86 8.09
C LYS A 205 6.66 20.21 9.45
N MET A 206 5.85 20.20 10.52
CA MET A 206 6.34 20.48 11.87
C MET A 206 7.28 19.41 12.44
N LYS A 207 7.46 18.25 11.79
CA LYS A 207 8.54 17.31 12.12
C LYS A 207 9.93 17.88 11.80
N ARG A 208 10.01 18.83 10.86
CA ARG A 208 11.28 19.44 10.39
C ARG A 208 11.39 20.92 10.76
N THR A 209 10.30 21.65 10.70
CA THR A 209 10.30 23.11 10.88
C THR A 209 9.40 23.47 12.04
N ALA A 210 9.95 24.12 13.07
CA ALA A 210 9.14 24.54 14.19
C ALA A 210 8.01 25.49 13.76
N GLY A 211 6.88 25.39 14.45
CA GLY A 211 5.69 26.21 14.20
C GLY A 211 4.86 26.46 15.45
N SER A 212 3.68 27.04 15.25
CA SER A 212 2.72 27.33 16.32
C SER A 212 1.68 26.21 16.45
N ILE A 213 1.56 25.65 17.66
CA ILE A 213 0.50 24.66 17.98
C ILE A 213 -0.88 25.28 17.76
N ASP A 214 -1.07 26.55 18.11
CA ASP A 214 -2.36 27.24 17.98
C ASP A 214 -2.79 27.40 16.53
N GLU A 215 -1.84 27.73 15.65
CA GLU A 215 -2.12 27.86 14.21
C GLU A 215 -2.48 26.52 13.58
N ILE A 216 -1.72 25.45 13.88
CA ILE A 216 -2.04 24.11 13.36
C ILE A 216 -3.34 23.58 13.95
N ALA A 217 -3.62 23.77 15.23
CA ALA A 217 -4.89 23.39 15.84
C ALA A 217 -6.07 24.08 15.16
N ALA A 218 -5.94 25.37 14.84
CA ALA A 218 -6.96 26.11 14.11
C ALA A 218 -7.14 25.58 12.68
N ILE A 219 -6.05 25.29 11.97
CA ILE A 219 -6.11 24.70 10.61
C ILE A 219 -6.80 23.34 10.64
N LEU A 220 -6.49 22.48 11.61
CA LEU A 220 -7.05 21.14 11.74
C LEU A 220 -8.46 21.11 12.35
N GLY A 221 -8.97 22.24 12.83
CA GLY A 221 -10.26 22.32 13.50
C GLY A 221 -10.30 21.59 14.85
N VAL A 222 -9.19 21.58 15.59
CA VAL A 222 -9.11 20.94 16.92
C VAL A 222 -10.00 21.70 17.90
N GLU A 223 -10.96 21.00 18.51
CA GLU A 223 -11.88 21.57 19.49
C GLU A 223 -11.19 21.83 20.85
N GLU A 224 -11.75 22.76 21.63
CA GLU A 224 -11.20 23.13 22.96
C GLU A 224 -11.05 21.93 23.90
N LYS A 225 -12.02 21.00 23.87
CA LYS A 225 -12.00 19.78 24.69
C LYS A 225 -10.80 18.86 24.40
N ASP A 226 -10.29 18.91 23.17
CA ASP A 226 -9.23 18.05 22.65
C ASP A 226 -7.84 18.71 22.72
N ARG A 227 -7.79 20.02 23.01
CA ARG A 227 -6.55 20.81 23.06
C ARG A 227 -5.51 20.22 24.01
N SER A 228 -5.93 19.71 25.16
CA SER A 228 -5.02 19.11 26.14
C SER A 228 -4.24 17.94 25.52
N LEU A 229 -4.94 17.00 24.89
CA LEU A 229 -4.32 15.84 24.22
C LEU A 229 -3.50 16.29 23.01
N PHE A 230 -4.06 17.17 22.17
CA PHE A 230 -3.37 17.67 20.98
C PHE A 230 -2.00 18.30 21.29
N ASN A 231 -1.94 19.12 22.34
CA ASN A 231 -0.69 19.76 22.77
C ASN A 231 0.39 18.74 23.18
N THR A 232 0.03 17.51 23.59
CA THR A 232 1.00 16.47 23.98
C THR A 232 1.78 15.88 22.80
N PHE A 233 1.30 16.07 21.56
CA PHE A 233 1.97 15.60 20.36
C PHE A 233 3.17 16.45 19.95
N PHE A 234 3.41 17.57 20.63
CA PHE A 234 4.47 18.51 20.30
C PHE A 234 5.60 18.52 21.34
N THR A 235 6.77 18.92 20.90
CA THR A 235 7.97 19.10 21.73
C THR A 235 8.71 20.38 21.35
N GLN A 236 9.52 20.91 22.26
CA GLN A 236 10.44 22.02 21.96
C GLN A 236 11.83 21.52 21.59
N GLU A 237 12.07 20.22 21.75
CA GLU A 237 13.31 19.56 21.37
C GLU A 237 13.39 19.44 19.86
N GLU A 238 14.50 19.87 19.30
CA GLU A 238 14.79 19.70 17.88
C GLU A 238 15.28 18.27 17.62
N HIS A 239 14.80 17.66 16.55
CA HIS A 239 15.20 16.32 16.14
C HIS A 239 16.31 16.38 15.08
N PRO A 240 17.10 15.30 14.89
CA PRO A 240 18.09 15.27 13.85
C PRO A 240 17.49 15.60 12.47
N ALA A 241 18.09 16.57 11.80
CA ALA A 241 17.74 16.91 10.42
C ALA A 241 18.44 15.97 9.45
N TYR A 242 17.75 15.60 8.38
CA TYR A 242 18.34 14.86 7.28
C TYR A 242 19.49 15.69 6.67
N LYS A 243 20.63 15.02 6.42
CA LYS A 243 21.77 15.63 5.73
C LYS A 243 21.72 15.20 4.26
N LYS A 244 21.56 16.19 3.37
CA LYS A 244 21.56 15.95 1.92
C LYS A 244 22.82 15.19 1.52
N TYR A 245 22.61 14.09 0.80
CA TYR A 245 23.70 13.33 0.20
C TYR A 245 24.38 14.16 -0.90
N ASP A 246 25.69 14.37 -0.77
CA ASP A 246 26.52 15.18 -1.66
C ASP A 246 27.71 14.40 -2.26
N GLY A 247 27.72 13.08 -2.08
CA GLY A 247 28.77 12.20 -2.60
C GLY A 247 28.66 11.89 -4.09
N ASP A 248 29.76 11.40 -4.66
CA ASP A 248 29.88 11.07 -6.10
C ASP A 248 29.37 9.65 -6.45
N ASN A 249 28.94 8.86 -5.46
CA ASN A 249 28.41 7.51 -5.68
C ASN A 249 26.88 7.53 -5.83
N VAL A 250 26.29 6.41 -6.23
CA VAL A 250 24.88 6.15 -5.97
C VAL A 250 24.75 5.56 -4.57
N ARG A 251 24.01 6.23 -3.70
CA ARG A 251 23.69 5.74 -2.36
C ARG A 251 22.37 4.98 -2.39
N MET A 252 22.40 3.73 -1.97
CA MET A 252 21.20 2.92 -1.75
C MET A 252 21.01 2.73 -0.25
N ARG A 253 19.79 3.00 0.24
CA ARG A 253 19.38 2.74 1.61
C ARG A 253 18.12 1.89 1.65
N TYR A 254 18.19 0.77 2.34
CA TYR A 254 17.07 -0.11 2.63
C TYR A 254 16.42 0.32 3.95
N PHE A 255 15.14 0.70 3.89
CA PHE A 255 14.36 1.17 5.05
C PHE A 255 13.50 0.05 5.68
N GLY A 256 13.37 -1.10 5.01
CA GLY A 256 12.52 -2.20 5.45
C GLY A 256 11.49 -2.62 4.39
N HIS A 257 11.07 -3.88 4.44
CA HIS A 257 10.12 -4.49 3.49
C HIS A 257 10.52 -4.23 2.02
N ALA A 258 9.76 -3.44 1.27
CA ALA A 258 10.03 -3.09 -0.13
C ALA A 258 10.59 -1.67 -0.29
N CYS A 259 10.79 -0.95 0.83
CA CYS A 259 11.13 0.46 0.85
C CYS A 259 12.63 0.69 0.66
N ILE A 260 13.01 1.21 -0.51
CA ILE A 260 14.41 1.52 -0.85
C ILE A 260 14.52 2.95 -1.34
N LEU A 261 15.49 3.68 -0.80
CA LEU A 261 15.84 5.01 -1.24
C LEU A 261 17.15 4.98 -2.03
N ILE A 262 17.10 5.46 -3.26
CA ILE A 262 18.25 5.68 -4.14
C ILE A 262 18.54 7.18 -4.22
N GLU A 263 19.78 7.57 -3.94
CA GLU A 263 20.21 8.96 -3.95
C GLU A 263 21.48 9.12 -4.78
N THR A 264 21.50 10.15 -5.61
CA THR A 264 22.72 10.77 -6.14
C THR A 264 22.84 12.18 -5.57
N LYS A 265 23.92 12.91 -5.87
CA LYS A 265 24.04 14.34 -5.55
C LYS A 265 22.86 15.19 -6.07
N GLU A 266 22.18 14.74 -7.12
CA GLU A 266 21.17 15.50 -7.87
C GLU A 266 19.74 14.99 -7.67
N VAL A 267 19.55 13.70 -7.42
CA VAL A 267 18.24 13.04 -7.51
C VAL A 267 18.01 12.10 -6.32
N SER A 268 16.78 12.07 -5.84
CA SER A 268 16.27 11.10 -4.86
C SER A 268 15.06 10.31 -5.41
N ILE A 269 15.14 8.98 -5.33
CA ILE A 269 14.10 8.05 -5.78
C ILE A 269 13.75 7.11 -4.63
N LEU A 270 12.51 7.14 -4.16
CA LEU A 270 12.01 6.29 -3.09
C LEU A 270 11.02 5.24 -3.64
N VAL A 271 11.36 3.97 -3.53
CA VAL A 271 10.54 2.85 -4.01
C VAL A 271 9.68 2.32 -2.86
N ASP A 272 8.40 2.03 -3.12
CA ASP A 272 7.40 1.43 -2.22
C ASP A 272 7.48 1.91 -0.75
N PRO A 273 7.16 3.20 -0.48
CA PRO A 273 7.38 3.82 0.82
C PRO A 273 6.65 3.13 1.96
N LEU A 274 7.43 2.54 2.87
CA LEU A 274 6.98 2.03 4.16
C LEU A 274 8.07 2.25 5.20
N ILE A 275 7.79 3.15 6.14
CA ILE A 275 8.84 3.77 6.95
C ILE A 275 8.42 3.77 8.41
N SER A 276 9.34 3.34 9.27
CA SER A 276 9.18 3.37 10.73
C SER A 276 9.33 4.79 11.28
N TYR A 277 9.07 4.94 12.58
CA TYR A 277 9.11 6.23 13.26
C TYR A 277 10.37 6.36 14.10
N TYR A 278 10.83 7.59 14.31
CA TYR A 278 11.95 7.89 15.21
C TYR A 278 11.47 8.22 16.64
N GLY A 279 12.37 8.08 17.63
CA GLY A 279 12.18 8.61 18.98
C GLY A 279 11.72 7.60 20.04
N TYR A 280 11.87 6.30 19.78
CA TYR A 280 11.72 5.23 20.77
C TYR A 280 12.83 4.18 20.61
N GLU A 281 12.95 3.30 21.59
CA GLU A 281 13.90 2.19 21.56
C GLU A 281 13.39 1.10 20.63
N SER A 282 14.18 0.75 19.61
CA SER A 282 13.94 -0.38 18.71
C SER A 282 14.88 -1.53 19.04
N SER A 283 14.41 -2.76 18.79
CA SER A 283 15.21 -3.98 18.94
C SER A 283 16.16 -4.21 17.75
N ILE A 284 16.00 -3.48 16.65
CA ILE A 284 16.75 -3.64 15.41
C ILE A 284 17.17 -2.25 14.91
N GLU A 285 18.36 -2.11 14.33
CA GLU A 285 18.77 -0.86 13.68
C GLU A 285 17.92 -0.63 12.42
N HIS A 286 17.40 0.59 12.27
CA HIS A 286 16.53 0.93 11.14
C HIS A 286 16.63 2.41 10.79
N PHE A 287 16.48 2.71 9.50
CA PHE A 287 16.15 4.07 9.07
C PHE A 287 14.69 4.38 9.39
N SER A 288 14.40 5.66 9.54
CA SER A 288 13.08 6.16 9.92
C SER A 288 12.69 7.39 9.12
N ASP A 289 11.55 7.99 9.43
CA ASP A 289 11.09 9.22 8.78
C ASP A 289 12.07 10.39 8.91
N ILE A 290 12.94 10.40 9.92
CA ILE A 290 13.98 11.43 10.04
C ILE A 290 15.12 11.27 9.01
N ASP A 291 15.29 10.10 8.42
CA ASP A 291 16.36 9.77 7.49
C ASP A 291 15.98 10.04 6.03
N ILE A 292 14.73 10.43 5.79
CA ILE A 292 14.19 10.77 4.47
C ILE A 292 14.57 12.20 4.06
N PRO A 293 14.92 12.42 2.78
CA PRO A 293 15.18 13.72 2.21
C PRO A 293 14.11 14.78 2.49
N ASP A 294 14.53 16.05 2.46
CA ASP A 294 13.58 17.15 2.58
C ASP A 294 12.72 17.34 1.33
N GLU A 295 13.21 16.90 0.19
CA GLU A 295 12.47 16.76 -1.05
C GLU A 295 12.77 15.38 -1.65
N ILE A 296 11.74 14.71 -2.15
CA ILE A 296 11.84 13.42 -2.84
C ILE A 296 11.45 13.67 -4.30
N ASP A 297 12.37 13.48 -5.24
CA ASP A 297 12.12 13.80 -6.65
C ASP A 297 11.12 12.84 -7.29
N TYR A 298 11.26 11.55 -6.97
CA TYR A 298 10.36 10.50 -7.45
C TYR A 298 10.05 9.48 -6.36
N VAL A 299 8.77 9.17 -6.19
CA VAL A 299 8.30 7.98 -5.50
C VAL A 299 7.83 6.97 -6.52
N LEU A 300 8.29 5.72 -6.43
CA LEU A 300 7.88 4.63 -7.30
C LEU A 300 7.00 3.66 -6.53
N ILE A 301 5.79 3.41 -7.02
CA ILE A 301 4.88 2.41 -6.47
C ILE A 301 4.82 1.26 -7.45
N THR A 302 5.16 0.04 -7.00
CA THR A 302 5.17 -1.15 -7.86
C THR A 302 3.77 -1.64 -8.14
N HIS A 303 2.93 -1.79 -7.12
CA HIS A 303 1.57 -2.30 -7.28
C HIS A 303 0.63 -1.94 -6.11
N ASN A 304 -0.64 -2.27 -6.26
CA ASN A 304 -1.73 -1.82 -5.39
C ASN A 304 -2.03 -2.73 -4.18
N HIS A 305 -1.00 -3.22 -3.49
CA HIS A 305 -1.17 -3.94 -2.21
C HIS A 305 -0.84 -3.07 -1.00
N GLN A 306 -1.30 -3.51 0.17
CA GLN A 306 -1.38 -2.69 1.38
C GLN A 306 -0.02 -2.36 1.98
N ASP A 307 0.95 -3.23 1.74
CA ASP A 307 2.35 -3.15 2.14
C ASP A 307 3.25 -2.36 1.16
N HIS A 308 2.73 -2.02 -0.03
CA HIS A 308 3.42 -1.16 -1.01
C HIS A 308 2.78 0.24 -1.13
N ILE A 309 1.50 0.36 -0.75
CA ILE A 309 0.77 1.63 -0.67
C ILE A 309 0.27 1.85 0.75
N LEU A 310 1.14 2.42 1.59
CA LEU A 310 0.81 2.75 2.96
C LEU A 310 0.47 4.23 3.11
N PHE A 311 -0.82 4.58 3.19
CA PHE A 311 -1.24 5.98 3.30
C PHE A 311 -0.77 6.66 4.59
N GLU A 312 -0.55 5.91 5.67
CA GLU A 312 0.05 6.44 6.89
C GLU A 312 1.49 6.93 6.69
N THR A 313 2.26 6.33 5.77
CA THR A 313 3.58 6.84 5.37
C THR A 313 3.46 7.91 4.28
N LEU A 314 2.63 7.69 3.27
CA LEU A 314 2.55 8.56 2.10
C LEU A 314 1.95 9.94 2.40
N LEU A 315 0.88 10.02 3.21
CA LEU A 315 0.21 11.30 3.49
C LEU A 315 1.14 12.29 4.23
N PRO A 316 1.89 11.89 5.28
CA PRO A 316 2.88 12.79 5.88
C PRO A 316 3.98 13.23 4.93
N LEU A 317 4.37 12.37 3.98
CA LEU A 317 5.39 12.69 2.97
C LEU A 317 4.85 13.50 1.78
N ARG A 318 3.53 13.65 1.63
CA ARG A 318 2.91 14.30 0.46
C ARG A 318 3.49 15.66 0.12
N HIS A 319 3.86 16.44 1.13
CA HIS A 319 4.45 17.78 0.94
C HIS A 319 5.92 17.76 0.47
N LYS A 320 6.63 16.63 0.59
CA LYS A 320 8.02 16.43 0.18
C LYS A 320 8.14 15.84 -1.22
N ILE A 321 7.11 15.13 -1.69
CA ILE A 321 7.18 14.34 -2.93
C ILE A 321 6.87 15.21 -4.15
N LYS A 322 7.83 15.30 -5.08
CA LYS A 322 7.69 16.06 -6.34
C LYS A 322 6.98 15.29 -7.43
N ASN A 323 7.18 13.98 -7.54
CA ASN A 323 6.47 13.12 -8.50
C ASN A 323 6.20 11.74 -7.90
N ILE A 324 5.05 11.14 -8.23
CA ILE A 324 4.73 9.75 -7.90
C ILE A 324 4.50 9.00 -9.21
N ILE A 325 5.23 7.92 -9.42
CA ILE A 325 5.06 7.00 -10.54
C ILE A 325 4.30 5.78 -10.06
N VAL A 326 3.22 5.46 -10.76
CA VAL A 326 2.36 4.30 -10.50
C VAL A 326 2.15 3.50 -11.80
N PRO A 327 1.91 2.18 -11.72
CA PRO A 327 1.52 1.41 -12.90
C PRO A 327 0.21 1.95 -13.48
N ARG A 328 0.15 2.06 -14.82
CA ARG A 328 -1.01 2.57 -15.55
C ARG A 328 -2.18 1.59 -15.51
N THR A 329 -3.37 2.06 -15.13
CA THR A 329 -4.63 1.29 -15.31
C THR A 329 -5.82 2.14 -15.71
N THR A 330 -6.59 1.68 -16.70
CA THR A 330 -7.85 2.36 -17.11
C THR A 330 -8.96 1.37 -17.44
N SER A 331 -8.92 0.18 -16.84
CA SER A 331 -9.85 -0.91 -17.14
C SER A 331 -11.27 -0.61 -16.64
N GLY A 332 -11.40 0.06 -15.50
CA GLY A 332 -12.67 0.20 -14.78
C GLY A 332 -13.16 -1.12 -14.18
N ALA A 333 -12.30 -2.13 -14.10
CA ALA A 333 -12.62 -3.41 -13.49
C ALA A 333 -12.63 -3.30 -11.97
N LEU A 334 -13.55 -3.99 -11.30
CA LEU A 334 -13.72 -3.89 -9.85
C LEU A 334 -12.47 -4.33 -9.07
N GLN A 335 -11.76 -5.35 -9.55
CA GLN A 335 -10.53 -5.83 -8.92
C GLN A 335 -9.30 -4.93 -9.13
N ASP A 336 -9.38 -3.94 -10.02
CA ASP A 336 -8.25 -3.16 -10.52
C ASP A 336 -8.57 -1.65 -10.49
N PRO A 337 -8.89 -1.07 -9.31
CA PRO A 337 -9.19 0.35 -9.20
C PRO A 337 -8.00 1.21 -9.64
N ASN A 338 -8.26 2.37 -10.24
CA ASN A 338 -7.20 3.23 -10.75
C ASN A 338 -6.44 3.93 -9.60
N ILE A 339 -5.16 3.59 -9.43
CA ILE A 339 -4.28 4.13 -8.39
C ILE A 339 -4.15 5.66 -8.50
N LYS A 340 -3.96 6.19 -9.72
CA LYS A 340 -3.81 7.63 -9.94
C LYS A 340 -5.04 8.41 -9.52
N LEU A 341 -6.24 7.93 -9.81
CA LEU A 341 -7.49 8.56 -9.36
C LEU A 341 -7.59 8.52 -7.84
N ALA A 342 -7.25 7.40 -7.21
CA ALA A 342 -7.22 7.29 -5.75
C ALA A 342 -6.25 8.30 -5.11
N PHE A 343 -5.00 8.35 -5.58
CA PHE A 343 -3.99 9.29 -5.09
C PHE A 343 -4.40 10.76 -5.29
N ASN A 344 -4.92 11.10 -6.47
CA ASN A 344 -5.42 12.44 -6.75
C ASN A 344 -6.54 12.86 -5.80
N LYS A 345 -7.40 11.91 -5.43
CA LYS A 345 -8.55 12.16 -4.55
C LYS A 345 -8.16 12.35 -3.09
N ILE A 346 -7.02 11.81 -2.67
CA ILE A 346 -6.42 12.04 -1.36
C ILE A 346 -5.31 13.11 -1.41
N GLY A 347 -5.28 13.97 -2.44
CA GLY A 347 -4.52 15.23 -2.41
C GLY A 347 -3.14 15.23 -3.09
N PHE A 348 -2.66 14.10 -3.61
CA PHE A 348 -1.45 14.10 -4.45
C PHE A 348 -1.78 14.71 -5.82
N LYS A 349 -0.99 15.67 -6.31
CA LYS A 349 -1.32 16.40 -7.55
C LYS A 349 -0.43 16.03 -8.74
N ASN A 350 0.52 15.16 -8.49
CA ASN A 350 1.74 14.95 -9.25
C ASN A 350 1.95 13.45 -9.53
N VAL A 351 0.87 12.77 -9.92
CA VAL A 351 0.86 11.32 -10.17
C VAL A 351 0.96 11.04 -11.68
N ILE A 352 2.02 10.32 -12.04
CA ILE A 352 2.38 9.89 -13.38
C ILE A 352 2.06 8.40 -13.49
N GLU A 353 1.27 8.03 -14.49
CA GLU A 353 1.04 6.63 -14.83
C GLU A 353 2.12 6.21 -15.83
N MET A 354 2.76 5.08 -15.57
CA MET A 354 3.79 4.48 -16.43
C MET A 354 3.27 3.14 -16.96
N ASP A 355 3.36 2.95 -18.27
CA ASP A 355 3.03 1.68 -18.93
C ASP A 355 4.26 0.74 -18.98
N GLU A 356 4.03 -0.51 -19.37
CA GLU A 356 5.10 -1.49 -19.58
C GLU A 356 6.07 -1.00 -20.67
N MET A 357 7.36 -1.05 -20.37
CA MET A 357 8.48 -0.59 -21.20
C MET A 357 8.48 0.93 -21.49
N GLU A 358 7.65 1.73 -20.80
CA GLU A 358 7.73 3.20 -20.86
C GLU A 358 8.93 3.70 -20.04
N GLU A 359 9.65 4.69 -20.57
CA GLU A 359 10.84 5.26 -19.95
C GLU A 359 10.62 6.72 -19.54
N LEU A 360 11.19 7.09 -18.39
CA LEU A 360 11.28 8.46 -17.90
C LEU A 360 12.73 8.79 -17.55
N THR A 361 13.32 9.77 -18.23
CA THR A 361 14.72 10.19 -18.04
C THR A 361 14.80 11.57 -17.39
N PHE A 362 15.68 11.74 -16.40
CA PHE A 362 15.88 12.98 -15.63
C PHE A 362 17.20 12.94 -14.86
N GLY A 363 17.93 14.05 -14.76
CA GLY A 363 19.09 14.16 -13.84
C GLY A 363 20.14 13.05 -13.96
N GLY A 364 20.42 12.58 -15.18
CA GLY A 364 21.34 11.45 -15.41
C GLY A 364 20.78 10.06 -15.04
N CYS A 365 19.53 10.00 -14.56
CA CYS A 365 18.81 8.79 -14.22
C CYS A 365 17.75 8.44 -15.28
N THR A 366 17.37 7.16 -15.34
CA THR A 366 16.25 6.67 -16.15
C THR A 366 15.45 5.68 -15.32
N ILE A 367 14.12 5.80 -15.36
CA ILE A 367 13.19 4.82 -14.81
C ILE A 367 12.46 4.17 -15.98
N THR A 368 12.43 2.85 -16.00
CA THR A 368 11.70 2.05 -16.99
C THR A 368 10.69 1.17 -16.26
N GLY A 369 9.41 1.25 -16.64
CA GLY A 369 8.39 0.32 -16.17
C GLY A 369 8.59 -1.04 -16.85
N LEU A 370 8.54 -2.13 -16.09
CA LEU A 370 8.74 -3.48 -16.61
C LEU A 370 7.55 -4.39 -16.27
N PRO A 371 7.22 -5.37 -17.13
CA PRO A 371 6.15 -6.32 -16.85
C PRO A 371 6.27 -7.04 -15.49
N PHE A 372 5.20 -6.99 -14.71
CA PHE A 372 5.03 -7.72 -13.44
C PHE A 372 4.02 -8.84 -13.62
N THR A 373 4.37 -10.08 -13.23
CA THR A 373 3.50 -11.26 -13.45
C THR A 373 3.20 -12.03 -12.17
N GLY A 374 1.99 -12.58 -12.09
CA GLY A 374 1.54 -13.38 -10.95
C GLY A 374 1.16 -12.55 -9.74
N GLU A 375 1.15 -13.21 -8.58
CA GLU A 375 0.87 -12.66 -7.25
C GLU A 375 -0.55 -12.07 -7.07
N HIS A 376 -1.28 -11.69 -8.11
CA HIS A 376 -2.64 -11.15 -7.95
C HIS A 376 -3.75 -12.20 -8.09
N CYS A 377 -3.52 -13.41 -7.58
CA CYS A 377 -4.47 -14.53 -7.57
C CYS A 377 -5.14 -14.80 -8.94
N ASP A 378 -4.44 -14.64 -10.06
CA ASP A 378 -5.00 -14.79 -11.43
C ASP A 378 -6.19 -13.87 -11.73
N LEU A 379 -6.37 -12.79 -10.98
CA LEU A 379 -7.30 -11.73 -11.31
C LEU A 379 -6.70 -10.86 -12.41
N ASN A 380 -7.56 -10.32 -13.28
CA ASN A 380 -7.15 -9.36 -14.30
C ASN A 380 -6.92 -7.98 -13.65
N VAL A 381 -5.78 -7.85 -12.97
CA VAL A 381 -5.27 -6.62 -12.35
C VAL A 381 -4.09 -6.16 -13.18
N LYS A 382 -4.15 -4.94 -13.72
CA LYS A 382 -3.05 -4.35 -14.50
C LYS A 382 -2.17 -3.42 -13.68
N ALA A 383 -2.62 -2.98 -12.51
CA ALA A 383 -1.94 -2.00 -11.66
C ALA A 383 -0.74 -2.59 -10.92
N LYS A 384 0.22 -3.15 -11.67
CA LYS A 384 1.45 -3.76 -11.16
C LYS A 384 2.57 -3.67 -12.18
N THR A 385 3.74 -3.23 -11.75
CA THR A 385 4.95 -3.07 -12.57
C THR A 385 6.19 -3.38 -11.74
N CYS A 386 7.19 -3.99 -12.37
CA CYS A 386 8.56 -3.95 -11.87
C CYS A 386 9.20 -2.63 -12.33
N TYR A 387 10.29 -2.21 -11.70
CA TYR A 387 11.05 -1.03 -12.13
C TYR A 387 12.50 -1.39 -12.43
N HIS A 388 12.98 -0.96 -13.58
CA HIS A 388 14.41 -0.81 -13.85
C HIS A 388 14.80 0.65 -13.65
N VAL A 389 15.80 0.90 -12.82
CA VAL A 389 16.31 2.25 -12.52
C VAL A 389 17.79 2.30 -12.87
N ALA A 390 18.16 3.18 -13.79
CA ALA A 390 19.54 3.45 -14.13
C ALA A 390 19.98 4.80 -13.56
N ALA A 391 21.12 4.86 -12.89
CA ALA A 391 21.84 6.08 -12.53
C ALA A 391 23.16 6.09 -13.31
N GLY A 392 23.23 6.89 -14.37
CA GLY A 392 24.29 6.75 -15.38
C GLY A 392 24.26 5.35 -15.99
N ARG A 393 25.36 4.61 -15.83
CA ARG A 393 25.49 3.21 -16.28
C ARG A 393 25.15 2.16 -15.22
N PHE A 394 25.04 2.56 -13.94
CA PHE A 394 24.73 1.63 -12.87
C PHE A 394 23.23 1.39 -12.78
N THR A 395 22.80 0.14 -12.65
CA THR A 395 21.40 -0.25 -12.82
C THR A 395 20.87 -1.10 -11.68
N PHE A 396 19.62 -0.85 -11.32
CA PHE A 396 18.85 -1.56 -10.32
C PHE A 396 17.61 -2.15 -10.96
N LEU A 397 17.25 -3.37 -10.55
CA LEU A 397 16.01 -4.02 -10.92
C LEU A 397 15.20 -4.32 -9.65
N PHE A 398 14.07 -3.63 -9.48
CA PHE A 398 13.12 -3.85 -8.39
C PHE A 398 11.95 -4.66 -8.93
N VAL A 399 11.80 -5.91 -8.48
CA VAL A 399 10.70 -6.76 -8.95
C VAL A 399 9.56 -6.95 -7.94
N ALA A 400 9.68 -6.38 -6.73
CA ALA A 400 8.72 -6.56 -5.63
C ALA A 400 8.29 -8.03 -5.56
N ASP A 401 6.99 -8.30 -5.57
CA ASP A 401 6.44 -9.64 -5.42
C ASP A 401 6.13 -10.32 -6.76
N SER A 402 6.72 -9.83 -7.86
CA SER A 402 6.55 -10.47 -9.16
C SER A 402 6.96 -11.93 -9.05
N ARG A 403 6.04 -12.82 -9.44
CA ARG A 403 6.21 -14.28 -9.34
C ARG A 403 7.05 -14.84 -10.49
N VAL A 404 7.43 -14.03 -11.47
CA VAL A 404 8.19 -14.48 -12.66
C VAL A 404 7.51 -15.72 -13.27
N LEU A 405 6.26 -15.56 -13.72
CA LEU A 405 5.45 -16.69 -14.18
C LEU A 405 6.07 -17.42 -15.37
N GLU A 406 6.72 -16.67 -16.27
CA GLU A 406 7.37 -17.16 -17.48
C GLU A 406 8.75 -16.49 -17.63
N ALA A 407 9.82 -17.28 -17.55
CA ALA A 407 11.20 -16.77 -17.64
C ALA A 407 11.49 -16.12 -19.01
N LYS A 408 10.84 -16.60 -20.08
CA LYS A 408 11.04 -16.07 -21.44
C LYS A 408 10.69 -14.59 -21.57
N LEU A 409 9.73 -14.12 -20.78
CA LEU A 409 9.38 -12.70 -20.70
C LEU A 409 10.60 -11.87 -20.30
N TYR A 410 11.36 -12.33 -19.30
CA TYR A 410 12.53 -11.62 -18.80
C TYR A 410 13.71 -11.70 -19.76
N GLU A 411 13.86 -12.78 -20.54
CA GLU A 411 14.82 -12.80 -21.65
C GLU A 411 14.50 -11.72 -22.69
N HIS A 412 13.22 -11.47 -22.97
CA HIS A 412 12.81 -10.40 -23.89
C HIS A 412 13.10 -9.01 -23.31
N ILE A 413 12.85 -8.83 -22.01
CA ILE A 413 13.19 -7.60 -21.29
C ILE A 413 14.70 -7.36 -21.34
N GLN A 414 15.51 -8.35 -21.00
CA GLN A 414 16.97 -8.26 -20.98
C GLN A 414 17.57 -7.92 -22.36
N ARG A 415 16.98 -8.38 -23.46
CA ARG A 415 17.41 -7.97 -24.81
C ARG A 415 17.25 -6.48 -25.08
N VAL A 416 16.34 -5.81 -24.38
CA VAL A 416 16.08 -4.38 -24.50
C VAL A 416 16.88 -3.59 -23.45
N THR A 417 16.86 -4.03 -22.19
CA THR A 417 17.47 -3.31 -21.07
C THR A 417 18.96 -3.60 -20.89
N GLY A 418 19.43 -4.75 -21.38
CA GLY A 418 20.72 -5.33 -21.02
C GLY A 418 20.70 -6.03 -19.66
N ASP A 419 21.89 -6.48 -19.26
CA ASP A 419 22.17 -6.97 -17.90
C ASP A 419 21.95 -5.86 -16.86
N VAL A 420 21.77 -6.25 -15.60
CA VAL A 420 21.57 -5.29 -14.48
C VAL A 420 22.64 -5.48 -13.41
N ASP A 421 22.98 -4.44 -12.66
CA ASP A 421 24.01 -4.57 -11.60
C ASP A 421 23.44 -5.20 -10.32
N VAL A 422 22.25 -4.76 -9.89
CA VAL A 422 21.62 -5.15 -8.63
C VAL A 422 20.17 -5.57 -8.84
N ILE A 423 19.77 -6.71 -8.28
CA ILE A 423 18.36 -7.17 -8.26
C ILE A 423 17.82 -7.15 -6.84
N PHE A 424 16.63 -6.57 -6.66
CA PHE A 424 15.80 -6.70 -5.46
C PHE A 424 14.54 -7.49 -5.78
N LEU A 425 14.33 -8.63 -5.10
CA LEU A 425 13.17 -9.50 -5.32
C LEU A 425 12.51 -9.97 -4.02
N GLY A 426 11.17 -9.94 -4.02
CA GLY A 426 10.31 -10.47 -2.96
C GLY A 426 10.19 -11.98 -3.05
N MET A 427 10.26 -12.66 -1.90
CA MET A 427 10.19 -14.13 -1.83
C MET A 427 9.16 -14.66 -0.82
N GLU A 428 8.10 -13.90 -0.54
CA GLU A 428 6.90 -14.42 0.13
C GLU A 428 6.16 -15.40 -0.78
N CYS A 429 6.68 -16.63 -0.87
CA CYS A 429 6.31 -17.60 -1.89
C CYS A 429 5.10 -18.51 -1.53
N ASP A 430 4.50 -18.30 -0.36
CA ASP A 430 3.29 -19.00 0.09
C ASP A 430 2.04 -18.17 -0.17
N GLY A 431 2.07 -16.90 0.24
CA GLY A 431 1.04 -15.91 -0.03
C GLY A 431 -0.30 -16.19 0.62
N ALA A 432 -1.13 -15.15 0.79
CA ALA A 432 -2.50 -15.34 1.25
C ALA A 432 -3.41 -15.87 0.12
N PRO A 433 -4.51 -16.56 0.43
CA PRO A 433 -5.49 -16.98 -0.58
C PRO A 433 -6.29 -15.79 -1.14
N LEU A 434 -6.88 -15.96 -2.33
CA LEU A 434 -7.70 -14.94 -3.02
C LEU A 434 -8.71 -14.25 -2.10
N THR A 435 -9.46 -15.02 -1.32
CA THR A 435 -10.53 -14.48 -0.47
C THR A 435 -10.02 -13.60 0.66
N TRP A 436 -8.73 -13.68 1.01
CA TRP A 436 -8.11 -12.85 2.04
C TRP A 436 -8.20 -11.34 1.72
N LEU A 437 -7.76 -10.98 0.51
CA LEU A 437 -7.72 -9.59 0.05
C LEU A 437 -8.95 -9.26 -0.82
N TYR A 438 -9.18 -10.07 -1.85
CA TYR A 438 -10.18 -9.80 -2.90
C TYR A 438 -11.55 -10.43 -2.64
N GLY A 439 -11.70 -11.23 -1.58
CA GLY A 439 -12.94 -11.91 -1.23
C GLY A 439 -14.18 -11.00 -1.19
N PRO A 440 -14.11 -9.79 -0.59
CA PRO A 440 -15.23 -8.84 -0.58
C PRO A 440 -15.69 -8.39 -1.97
N LEU A 441 -14.85 -8.50 -3.01
CA LEU A 441 -15.19 -8.10 -4.38
C LEU A 441 -15.90 -9.21 -5.16
N LEU A 442 -15.89 -10.46 -4.66
CA LEU A 442 -16.55 -11.59 -5.30
C LEU A 442 -18.06 -11.50 -5.07
N THR A 443 -18.83 -11.65 -6.15
CA THR A 443 -20.31 -11.69 -6.10
C THR A 443 -20.88 -13.09 -5.86
N GLU A 444 -20.02 -14.11 -5.91
CA GLU A 444 -20.33 -15.52 -5.68
C GLU A 444 -19.27 -16.16 -4.77
N GLU A 445 -19.69 -17.19 -4.04
CA GLU A 445 -18.78 -17.97 -3.20
C GLU A 445 -17.85 -18.83 -4.05
N LEU A 446 -16.58 -18.88 -3.63
CA LEU A 446 -15.58 -19.75 -4.22
C LEU A 446 -15.39 -20.98 -3.33
N SER A 447 -15.31 -22.18 -3.92
CA SER A 447 -15.01 -23.39 -3.16
C SER A 447 -13.60 -23.30 -2.55
N ARG A 448 -13.43 -23.89 -1.36
CA ARG A 448 -12.18 -23.76 -0.57
C ARG A 448 -10.95 -24.24 -1.33
N ASP A 449 -11.05 -25.32 -2.10
CA ASP A 449 -9.96 -25.85 -2.93
C ASP A 449 -9.51 -24.85 -4.01
N LYS A 450 -10.46 -24.19 -4.69
CA LYS A 450 -10.18 -23.16 -5.70
C LYS A 450 -9.63 -21.86 -5.09
N ASP A 451 -10.10 -21.49 -3.92
CA ASP A 451 -9.57 -20.35 -3.17
C ASP A 451 -8.12 -20.58 -2.76
N GLN A 452 -7.82 -21.76 -2.19
CA GLN A 452 -6.46 -22.10 -1.76
C GLN A 452 -5.48 -22.28 -2.91
N SER A 453 -5.94 -22.58 -4.12
CA SER A 453 -5.04 -22.66 -5.30
C SER A 453 -4.65 -21.30 -5.87
N ARG A 454 -5.37 -20.22 -5.55
CA ARG A 454 -5.14 -18.86 -6.09
C ARG A 454 -4.52 -17.98 -5.01
N ARG A 455 -3.22 -17.68 -5.11
CA ARG A 455 -2.42 -17.13 -4.01
C ARG A 455 -1.73 -15.80 -4.35
N LEU A 456 -1.59 -14.97 -3.32
CA LEU A 456 -0.79 -13.75 -3.26
C LEU A 456 0.70 -14.05 -3.08
N ALA A 457 1.24 -14.90 -3.95
CA ALA A 457 2.54 -15.51 -3.72
C ALA A 457 3.59 -15.06 -4.74
N GLY A 458 4.68 -14.50 -4.24
CA GLY A 458 5.86 -14.07 -4.99
C GLY A 458 6.79 -15.21 -5.40
N CYS A 459 8.06 -14.89 -5.65
CA CYS A 459 9.05 -15.84 -6.15
C CYS A 459 9.49 -16.88 -5.11
N ASN A 460 9.67 -18.12 -5.56
CA ASN A 460 10.49 -19.12 -4.86
C ASN A 460 11.94 -19.08 -5.40
N ALA A 461 12.81 -19.96 -4.89
CA ALA A 461 14.23 -19.96 -5.27
C ALA A 461 14.46 -20.18 -6.77
N GLU A 462 13.76 -21.14 -7.35
CA GLU A 462 13.83 -21.46 -8.79
C GLU A 462 13.51 -20.24 -9.67
N LYS A 463 12.42 -19.55 -9.35
CA LYS A 463 11.98 -18.36 -10.07
C LYS A 463 12.93 -17.19 -9.90
N GLY A 464 13.47 -17.01 -8.69
CA GLY A 464 14.52 -16.02 -8.43
C GLY A 464 15.78 -16.29 -9.25
N LEU A 465 16.21 -17.56 -9.37
CA LEU A 465 17.38 -17.95 -10.15
C LEU A 465 17.21 -17.67 -11.65
N HIS A 466 16.00 -17.73 -12.20
CA HIS A 466 15.78 -17.30 -13.59
C HIS A 466 16.18 -15.84 -13.82
N LEU A 467 15.90 -14.94 -12.87
CA LEU A 467 16.33 -13.54 -13.00
C LEU A 467 17.85 -13.43 -12.96
N VAL A 468 18.52 -14.21 -12.10
CA VAL A 468 19.98 -14.25 -12.00
C VAL A 468 20.61 -14.77 -13.30
N ASP A 469 20.06 -15.86 -13.84
CA ASP A 469 20.55 -16.49 -15.08
C ASP A 469 20.36 -15.58 -16.31
N ILE A 470 19.34 -14.73 -16.30
CA ILE A 470 18.98 -13.87 -17.44
C ILE A 470 19.75 -12.55 -17.41
N PHE A 471 19.79 -11.87 -16.27
CA PHE A 471 20.32 -10.50 -16.16
C PHE A 471 21.76 -10.41 -15.66
N HIS A 472 22.38 -11.54 -15.28
CA HIS A 472 23.78 -11.64 -14.85
C HIS A 472 24.20 -10.58 -13.80
N PRO A 473 23.46 -10.44 -12.68
CA PRO A 473 23.71 -9.39 -11.71
C PRO A 473 25.00 -9.60 -10.94
N LYS A 474 25.55 -8.49 -10.43
CA LYS A 474 26.65 -8.50 -9.46
C LYS A 474 26.13 -8.72 -8.04
N GLU A 475 24.92 -8.23 -7.76
CA GLU A 475 24.30 -8.31 -6.45
C GLU A 475 22.81 -8.71 -6.52
N VAL A 476 22.38 -9.53 -5.56
CA VAL A 476 20.99 -10.01 -5.45
C VAL A 476 20.52 -9.89 -4.00
N TYR A 477 19.47 -9.11 -3.77
CA TYR A 477 18.91 -8.88 -2.45
C TYR A 477 17.47 -9.38 -2.37
N VAL A 478 17.22 -10.30 -1.45
CA VAL A 478 15.84 -10.67 -1.09
C VAL A 478 15.29 -9.60 -0.16
N TYR A 479 14.22 -8.95 -0.57
CA TYR A 479 13.49 -7.94 0.20
C TYR A 479 11.99 -8.29 0.25
N ALA A 480 11.12 -7.37 0.65
CA ALA A 480 9.66 -7.52 0.65
C ALA A 480 9.15 -8.79 1.38
N MET A 481 9.88 -9.23 2.41
CA MET A 481 9.51 -10.41 3.20
C MET A 481 8.53 -10.06 4.33
N GLY A 482 8.44 -8.78 4.68
CA GLY A 482 7.58 -8.31 5.76
C GLY A 482 7.94 -8.86 7.13
N MET A 483 9.24 -8.87 7.42
CA MET A 483 9.81 -9.36 8.67
C MET A 483 9.96 -8.26 9.71
N GLU A 484 9.97 -7.00 9.26
CA GLU A 484 10.22 -5.84 10.09
C GLU A 484 9.11 -5.64 11.13
N PRO A 485 9.43 -5.42 12.42
CA PRO A 485 8.42 -5.30 13.46
C PRO A 485 7.42 -4.15 13.23
N TRP A 486 7.85 -3.06 12.58
CA TRP A 486 6.98 -1.94 12.24
C TRP A 486 5.98 -2.24 11.13
N LEU A 487 6.06 -3.41 10.49
CA LEU A 487 5.09 -3.90 9.51
C LEU A 487 3.99 -4.78 10.13
N GLU A 488 4.15 -5.25 11.38
CA GLU A 488 3.26 -6.28 11.96
C GLU A 488 1.77 -5.90 11.94
N PHE A 489 1.47 -4.61 11.96
CA PHE A 489 0.11 -4.08 11.94
C PHE A 489 -0.61 -4.24 10.59
N ILE A 490 0.10 -4.48 9.50
CA ILE A 490 -0.49 -4.74 8.17
C ILE A 490 -0.08 -6.10 7.60
N SER A 491 1.00 -6.69 8.09
CA SER A 491 1.44 -8.05 7.76
C SER A 491 1.57 -8.86 9.05
N THR A 492 0.77 -9.90 9.22
CA THR A 492 0.84 -10.74 10.43
C THR A 492 1.81 -11.90 10.30
N ILE A 493 2.79 -11.76 9.41
CA ILE A 493 3.72 -12.81 9.06
C ILE A 493 4.81 -12.88 10.13
N ARG A 494 4.94 -14.04 10.77
CA ARG A 494 6.06 -14.35 11.68
C ARG A 494 6.72 -15.62 11.21
N TYR A 495 7.90 -15.47 10.60
CA TYR A 495 8.63 -16.63 10.11
C TYR A 495 9.43 -17.33 11.19
N THR A 496 9.65 -18.61 10.94
CA THR A 496 10.67 -19.45 11.57
C THR A 496 11.67 -19.92 10.51
N GLU A 497 12.78 -20.53 10.92
CA GLU A 497 13.77 -21.08 9.97
C GLU A 497 13.18 -22.14 9.02
N GLU A 498 12.11 -22.83 9.44
CA GLU A 498 11.40 -23.84 8.66
C GLU A 498 10.33 -23.26 7.72
N SER A 499 10.03 -21.97 7.86
CA SER A 499 9.03 -21.32 7.00
C SER A 499 9.49 -21.36 5.55
N ARG A 500 8.59 -21.78 4.65
CA ARG A 500 8.96 -22.01 3.24
C ARG A 500 9.57 -20.77 2.57
N PRO A 501 9.08 -19.53 2.77
CA PRO A 501 9.74 -18.31 2.26
C PRO A 501 11.20 -18.14 2.75
N ILE A 502 11.48 -18.50 4.00
CA ILE A 502 12.84 -18.47 4.58
C ILE A 502 13.73 -19.54 3.95
N VAL A 503 13.23 -20.77 3.86
CA VAL A 503 13.98 -21.87 3.23
C VAL A 503 14.29 -21.54 1.76
N GLN A 504 13.32 -21.02 1.00
CA GLN A 504 13.51 -20.68 -0.40
C GLN A 504 14.48 -19.50 -0.60
N SER A 505 14.39 -18.45 0.21
CA SER A 505 15.34 -17.34 0.13
C SER A 505 16.76 -17.76 0.52
N ASN A 506 16.93 -18.62 1.53
CA ASN A 506 18.24 -19.18 1.87
C ASN A 506 18.86 -19.98 0.71
N LEU A 507 18.04 -20.74 -0.05
CA LEU A 507 18.52 -21.47 -1.23
C LEU A 507 19.00 -20.52 -2.34
N LEU A 508 18.25 -19.47 -2.64
CA LEU A 508 18.65 -18.48 -3.65
C LEU A 508 19.96 -17.78 -3.25
N VAL A 509 20.04 -17.30 -2.00
CA VAL A 509 21.22 -16.58 -1.49
C VAL A 509 22.46 -17.48 -1.53
N ALA A 510 22.35 -18.73 -1.05
CA ALA A 510 23.47 -19.68 -1.08
C ALA A 510 23.95 -19.96 -2.51
N GLU A 511 23.03 -20.14 -3.45
CA GLU A 511 23.37 -20.39 -4.85
C GLU A 511 24.05 -19.18 -5.51
N CYS A 512 23.60 -17.95 -5.24
CA CYS A 512 24.24 -16.73 -5.72
C CYS A 512 25.68 -16.61 -5.18
N ILE A 513 25.87 -16.82 -3.87
CA ILE A 513 27.20 -16.77 -3.24
C ILE A 513 28.14 -17.82 -3.85
N ASN A 514 27.65 -19.05 -4.11
CA ASN A 514 28.44 -20.10 -4.75
C ASN A 514 28.91 -19.72 -6.17
N ARG A 515 28.17 -18.84 -6.86
CA ARG A 515 28.51 -18.29 -8.18
C ARG A 515 29.38 -17.03 -8.12
N GLY A 516 29.74 -16.56 -6.92
CA GLY A 516 30.51 -15.34 -6.73
C GLY A 516 29.69 -14.05 -6.85
N ILE A 517 28.36 -14.14 -6.71
CA ILE A 517 27.44 -13.00 -6.70
C ILE A 517 27.20 -12.60 -5.24
N THR A 518 27.28 -11.31 -4.93
CA THR A 518 26.94 -10.81 -3.59
C THR A 518 25.45 -11.02 -3.36
N ALA A 519 25.05 -11.75 -2.32
CA ALA A 519 23.64 -11.95 -2.05
C ALA A 519 23.30 -11.99 -0.57
N GLU A 520 22.12 -11.48 -0.23
CA GLU A 520 21.64 -11.40 1.15
C GLU A 520 20.12 -11.28 1.18
N ARG A 521 19.48 -11.77 2.24
CA ARG A 521 18.11 -11.41 2.59
C ARG A 521 18.14 -10.24 3.57
N LEU A 522 17.61 -9.09 3.16
CA LEU A 522 17.66 -7.85 3.91
C LEU A 522 16.72 -7.90 5.13
N PHE A 523 17.15 -7.26 6.22
CA PHE A 523 16.39 -7.12 7.46
C PHE A 523 16.96 -5.96 8.30
N GLY A 524 16.11 -5.05 8.77
CA GLY A 524 16.55 -3.83 9.44
C GLY A 524 16.96 -2.74 8.43
N GLU A 525 18.03 -1.99 8.72
CA GLU A 525 18.63 -1.05 7.76
C GLU A 525 19.80 -1.66 6.98
N LYS A 526 20.03 -1.11 5.78
CA LYS A 526 21.28 -1.31 5.05
C LYS A 526 21.62 -0.09 4.21
N GLU A 527 22.91 0.27 4.17
CA GLU A 527 23.43 1.32 3.31
C GLU A 527 24.57 0.80 2.44
N ILE A 528 24.50 1.10 1.14
CA ILE A 528 25.54 0.75 0.17
C ILE A 528 25.84 1.94 -0.73
N LEU A 529 27.12 2.18 -1.02
CA LEU A 529 27.59 3.20 -1.94
C LEU A 529 28.18 2.54 -3.19
N TYR A 530 27.59 2.82 -4.34
CA TYR A 530 28.01 2.28 -5.64
C TYR A 530 28.74 3.32 -6.47
N GLN A 531 29.96 3.00 -6.89
CA GLN A 531 30.65 3.80 -7.89
C GLN A 531 29.96 3.64 -9.24
N TYR A 532 29.74 4.74 -9.96
CA TYR A 532 29.13 4.71 -11.29
C TYR A 532 29.83 5.67 -12.25
N GLU A 533 29.78 5.34 -13.54
CA GLU A 533 30.18 6.23 -14.61
C GLU A 533 28.94 6.94 -15.18
N GLU A 534 29.03 8.26 -15.38
CA GLU A 534 28.02 9.01 -16.11
C GLU A 534 27.91 8.49 -17.56
N LYS A 535 26.69 8.38 -18.10
CA LYS A 535 26.51 8.09 -19.53
C LYS A 535 27.00 9.32 -20.31
N LEU A 536 28.07 9.15 -21.10
CA LEU A 536 28.47 10.14 -22.10
C LEU A 536 27.28 10.37 -23.05
N VAL A 537 26.77 11.60 -23.09
CA VAL A 537 25.62 12.03 -23.90
C VAL A 537 25.91 11.94 -25.39
#